data_AF-A0A955SDY8-F1
#
_entry.id   AF-A0A955SDY8-F1
#
_cell.length_a   1.000
_cell.length_b   1.000
_cell.length_c   1.000
_cell.angle_alpha   90.00
_cell.angle_beta   90.00
_cell.angle_gamma   90.00
#
_symmetry.space_group_name_H-M   'P 1'
#
loop_
_entity.id
_entity.type
_entity.pdbx_description
1 polymer ?
#
loop_
_entity_poly.entity_id
_entity_poly.type
_entity_poly.pdbx_seq_one_letter_code
_entity_poly.pdbx_strand_id
1 'polypeptide(L)'
;MRTHALLRAAVSIAVSMAALQAAYPMEGIRSFTAVYSIDSMGIVTATDSIVVHAEGIKIRHGIFRDIETTHHNPWGVKRNDEFRLISVRRDGHEEKHWTEEFPRGVRLYIGDEDRSLPRGDHDYQMVYQIKGAIRETVDGQECL
;
A
#
# COMPACT_ATOMS: atom_id res chain seq x y z
N MET A 1 -32.01 50.70 -16.94
CA MET A 1 -31.80 50.16 -15.57
C MET A 1 -32.12 48.66 -15.39
N ARG A 2 -32.87 47.98 -16.29
CA ARG A 2 -33.21 46.54 -16.14
C ARG A 2 -32.19 45.55 -16.74
N THR A 3 -31.33 45.99 -17.64
CA THR A 3 -30.31 45.14 -18.31
C THR A 3 -29.10 44.84 -17.42
N HIS A 4 -28.68 45.76 -16.55
CA HIS A 4 -27.57 45.52 -15.62
C HIS A 4 -27.91 44.56 -14.48
N ALA A 5 -29.18 44.46 -14.10
CA ALA A 5 -29.63 43.50 -13.08
C ALA A 5 -29.55 42.05 -13.60
N LEU A 6 -29.87 41.83 -14.88
CA LEU A 6 -29.79 40.53 -15.54
C LEU A 6 -28.33 40.10 -15.79
N LEU A 7 -27.46 41.03 -16.18
CA LEU A 7 -26.01 40.77 -16.32
C LEU A 7 -25.33 40.44 -14.97
N ARG A 8 -25.71 41.11 -13.88
CA ARG A 8 -25.18 40.81 -12.54
C ARG A 8 -25.65 39.46 -12.00
N ALA A 9 -26.92 39.09 -12.24
CA ALA A 9 -27.47 37.79 -11.84
C ALA A 9 -26.83 36.62 -12.62
N ALA A 10 -26.60 36.78 -13.93
CA ALA A 10 -25.94 35.77 -14.75
C ALA A 10 -24.47 35.55 -14.36
N VAL A 11 -23.74 36.62 -14.02
CA VAL A 11 -22.36 36.52 -13.52
C VAL A 11 -22.29 35.85 -12.14
N SER A 12 -23.28 36.10 -11.26
CA SER A 12 -23.30 35.46 -9.93
C SER A 12 -23.63 33.97 -9.98
N ILE A 13 -24.48 33.52 -10.91
CA ILE A 13 -24.77 32.09 -11.12
C ILE A 13 -23.56 31.36 -11.71
N ALA A 14 -22.82 31.97 -12.64
CA ALA A 14 -21.61 31.40 -13.22
C ALA A 14 -20.47 31.26 -12.20
N VAL A 15 -20.33 32.21 -11.26
CA VAL A 15 -19.35 32.15 -10.17
C VAL A 15 -19.68 31.06 -9.15
N SER A 16 -20.96 30.78 -8.88
CA SER A 16 -21.36 29.68 -7.98
C SER A 16 -21.14 28.27 -8.56
N MET A 17 -21.18 28.09 -9.89
CA MET A 17 -21.01 26.78 -10.53
C MET A 17 -19.53 26.36 -10.68
N ALA A 18 -18.60 27.32 -10.58
CA ALA A 18 -17.17 27.07 -10.65
C ALA A 18 -16.54 26.62 -9.31
N ALA A 19 -17.24 26.78 -8.18
CA ALA A 19 -16.70 26.48 -6.85
C ALA A 19 -16.89 25.02 -6.39
N LEU A 20 -17.52 24.16 -7.19
CA LEU A 20 -17.80 22.77 -6.84
C LEU A 20 -16.96 21.75 -7.64
N GLN A 21 -15.71 22.10 -7.95
CA GLN A 21 -14.73 21.08 -8.30
C GLN A 21 -14.23 20.45 -7.00
N ALA A 22 -15.03 19.55 -6.43
CA ALA A 22 -14.50 18.57 -5.50
C ALA A 22 -13.36 17.86 -6.24
N ALA A 23 -12.13 18.02 -5.75
CA ALA A 23 -11.00 17.26 -6.26
C ALA A 23 -11.33 15.79 -6.05
N TYR A 24 -11.64 15.07 -7.14
CA TYR A 24 -11.85 13.64 -7.05
C TYR A 24 -10.54 13.01 -6.57
N PRO A 25 -10.59 12.11 -5.58
CA PRO A 25 -9.39 11.52 -5.04
C PRO A 25 -8.66 10.74 -6.16
N MET A 26 -7.48 11.18 -6.61
CA MET A 26 -6.72 10.48 -7.67
C MET A 26 -6.35 9.05 -7.27
N GLU A 27 -6.44 8.08 -8.17
CA GLU A 27 -6.04 6.69 -7.90
C GLU A 27 -4.65 6.59 -7.25
N GLY A 28 -4.54 5.89 -6.11
CA GLY A 28 -3.27 5.75 -5.39
C GLY A 28 -3.42 5.48 -3.89
N ILE A 29 -2.27 5.47 -3.19
CA ILE A 29 -2.21 5.22 -1.74
C ILE A 29 -2.68 6.46 -0.98
N ARG A 30 -3.61 6.27 -0.05
CA ARG A 30 -4.11 7.28 0.90
C ARG A 30 -3.33 7.28 2.21
N SER A 31 -3.02 6.09 2.71
CA SER A 31 -2.20 5.93 3.90
C SER A 31 -1.48 4.60 3.88
N PHE A 32 -0.32 4.57 4.53
CA PHE A 32 0.46 3.38 4.78
C PHE A 32 0.93 3.40 6.22
N THR A 33 0.60 2.38 6.99
CA THR A 33 1.05 2.21 8.38
C THR A 33 1.63 0.82 8.53
N ALA A 34 2.87 0.75 9.00
CA ALA A 34 3.54 -0.51 9.30
C ALA A 34 3.85 -0.56 10.78
N VAL A 35 3.37 -1.59 11.46
CA VAL A 35 3.66 -1.86 12.87
C VAL A 35 4.51 -3.12 12.96
N TYR A 36 5.64 -3.01 13.64
CA TYR A 36 6.57 -4.12 13.83
C TYR A 36 6.67 -4.49 15.31
N SER A 37 6.62 -5.78 15.60
CA SER A 37 6.97 -6.33 16.91
C SER A 37 8.06 -7.39 16.73
N ILE A 38 9.03 -7.38 17.64
CA ILE A 38 10.18 -8.31 17.61
C ILE A 38 10.09 -9.18 18.86
N ASP A 39 10.16 -10.49 18.70
CA ASP A 39 10.20 -11.42 19.82
C ASP A 39 11.64 -11.72 20.29
N SER A 40 11.78 -12.45 21.39
CA SER A 40 13.09 -12.82 21.95
C SER A 40 13.90 -13.77 21.06
N MET A 41 13.29 -14.36 20.03
CA MET A 41 13.96 -15.20 19.03
C MET A 41 14.39 -14.38 17.79
N GLY A 42 14.14 -13.06 17.79
CA GLY A 42 14.46 -12.18 16.67
C GLY A 42 13.51 -12.33 15.48
N ILE A 43 12.31 -12.92 15.68
CA ILE A 43 11.27 -12.96 14.65
C ILE A 43 10.56 -11.60 14.65
N VAL A 44 10.58 -10.95 13.49
CA VAL A 44 9.84 -9.71 13.23
C VAL A 44 8.45 -10.10 12.76
N THR A 45 7.42 -9.71 13.50
CA THR A 45 6.04 -9.74 13.01
C THR A 45 5.65 -8.34 12.56
N ALA A 46 5.27 -8.21 11.30
CA ALA A 46 4.81 -6.97 10.67
C ALA A 46 3.30 -7.01 10.49
N THR A 47 2.63 -5.91 10.80
CA THR A 47 1.25 -5.63 10.43
C THR A 47 1.24 -4.37 9.57
N ASP A 48 1.11 -4.57 8.26
CA ASP A 48 0.97 -3.47 7.30
C ASP A 48 -0.53 -3.20 7.10
N SER A 49 -0.93 -1.93 7.19
CA SER A 49 -2.25 -1.41 6.87
C SER A 49 -2.13 -0.35 5.78
N ILE A 50 -2.82 -0.54 4.66
CA ILE A 50 -2.70 0.29 3.47
C ILE A 50 -4.10 0.69 3.01
N VAL A 51 -4.39 1.98 3.01
CA VAL A 51 -5.61 2.49 2.38
C VAL A 51 -5.25 2.96 0.98
N VAL A 52 -5.95 2.44 -0.02
CA VAL A 52 -5.81 2.88 -1.42
C VAL A 52 -7.14 3.36 -1.97
N HIS A 53 -7.09 4.30 -2.89
CA HIS A 53 -8.24 4.70 -3.69
C HIS A 53 -8.12 4.10 -5.08
N ALA A 54 -9.12 3.33 -5.50
CA ALA A 54 -9.18 2.68 -6.80
C ALA A 54 -10.13 3.44 -7.75
N GLU A 55 -9.63 3.82 -8.92
CA GLU A 55 -10.47 4.35 -10.02
C GLU A 55 -10.68 3.29 -11.12
N GLY A 56 -9.99 2.15 -11.03
CA GLY A 56 -10.00 1.08 -12.02
C GLY A 56 -9.04 1.33 -13.19
N ILE A 57 -8.02 2.18 -13.00
CA ILE A 57 -7.06 2.54 -14.05
C ILE A 57 -5.80 1.67 -13.94
N LYS A 58 -5.09 1.74 -12.82
CA LYS A 58 -3.94 0.89 -12.46
C LYS A 58 -4.31 -0.09 -11.34
N ILE A 59 -5.19 0.31 -10.43
CA ILE A 59 -5.68 -0.56 -9.34
C ILE A 59 -6.98 -1.19 -9.81
N ARG A 60 -6.86 -2.28 -10.57
CA ARG A 60 -8.01 -2.93 -11.23
C ARG A 60 -8.53 -4.16 -10.51
N HIS A 61 -7.62 -4.95 -9.94
CA HIS A 61 -7.92 -6.28 -9.37
C HIS A 61 -7.48 -6.40 -7.92
N GLY A 62 -6.70 -5.44 -7.44
CA GLY A 62 -6.02 -5.53 -6.15
C GLY A 62 -4.74 -4.73 -6.11
N ILE A 63 -3.88 -5.04 -5.15
CA ILE A 63 -2.56 -4.44 -4.93
C ILE A 63 -1.48 -5.50 -4.85
N PHE A 64 -0.21 -5.10 -4.87
CA PHE A 64 0.90 -5.97 -4.54
C PHE A 64 1.86 -5.30 -3.55
N ARG A 65 2.61 -6.12 -2.82
CA ARG A 65 3.67 -5.69 -1.90
C ARG A 65 4.94 -6.47 -2.17
N ASP A 66 6.01 -5.72 -2.39
CA ASP A 66 7.37 -6.27 -2.41
C ASP A 66 7.89 -6.27 -0.98
N ILE A 67 8.19 -7.47 -0.48
CA ILE A 67 8.75 -7.70 0.84
C ILE A 67 10.18 -8.16 0.62
N GLU A 68 11.12 -7.30 0.99
CA GLU A 68 12.53 -7.63 0.89
C GLU A 68 12.87 -8.70 1.94
N THR A 69 13.34 -9.84 1.44
CA THR A 69 13.73 -11.00 2.27
C THR A 69 15.07 -11.55 1.80
N THR A 70 15.77 -10.80 0.95
CA THR A 70 17.05 -11.19 0.38
C THR A 70 18.03 -10.04 0.52
N HIS A 71 19.17 -10.33 1.13
CA HIS A 71 20.26 -9.38 1.32
C HIS A 71 21.60 -10.01 0.93
N HIS A 72 22.59 -9.19 0.63
CA HIS A 72 23.96 -9.64 0.43
C HIS A 72 24.78 -9.30 1.67
N ASN A 73 25.63 -10.23 2.11
CA ASN A 73 26.62 -9.92 3.15
C ASN A 73 27.79 -9.09 2.54
N PRO A 74 28.74 -8.59 3.37
CA PRO A 74 29.89 -7.81 2.86
C PRO A 74 30.77 -8.55 1.85
N TRP A 75 30.70 -9.89 1.80
CA TRP A 75 31.39 -10.73 0.81
C TRP A 75 30.55 -11.03 -0.44
N GLY A 76 29.41 -10.35 -0.62
CA GLY A 76 28.52 -10.50 -1.77
C GLY A 76 27.65 -11.77 -1.75
N VAL A 77 27.73 -12.59 -0.70
CA VAL A 77 26.97 -13.84 -0.60
C VAL A 77 25.51 -13.54 -0.28
N LYS A 78 24.60 -14.06 -1.12
CA LYS A 78 23.15 -13.97 -0.93
C LYS A 78 22.75 -14.66 0.38
N ARG A 79 21.93 -13.98 1.17
CA ARG A 79 21.28 -14.48 2.38
C ARG A 79 19.78 -14.23 2.24
N ASN A 80 18.99 -15.24 2.57
CA ASN A 80 17.54 -15.14 2.55
C ASN A 80 17.02 -15.18 3.98
N ASP A 81 16.16 -14.24 4.32
CA ASP A 81 15.39 -14.26 5.55
C ASP A 81 14.19 -15.19 5.38
N GLU A 82 13.79 -15.88 6.45
CA GLU A 82 12.65 -16.79 6.39
C GLU A 82 11.35 -15.98 6.45
N PHE A 83 10.58 -15.99 5.36
CA PHE A 83 9.30 -15.29 5.25
C PHE A 83 8.12 -16.23 5.50
N ARG A 84 7.13 -15.75 6.25
CA ARG A 84 5.87 -16.46 6.47
C ARG A 84 4.69 -15.49 6.47
N LEU A 85 3.77 -15.66 5.54
CA LEU A 85 2.49 -14.94 5.52
C LEU A 85 1.54 -15.54 6.58
N ILE A 86 0.89 -14.68 7.36
CA ILE A 86 -0.04 -15.08 8.43
C ILE A 86 -1.48 -14.82 8.03
N SER A 87 -1.78 -13.61 7.55
CA SER A 87 -3.14 -13.27 7.11
C SER A 87 -3.13 -12.10 6.13
N VAL A 88 -4.12 -12.08 5.24
CA VAL A 88 -4.40 -10.97 4.33
C VAL A 88 -5.89 -10.67 4.37
N ARG A 89 -6.23 -9.39 4.51
CA ARG A 89 -7.61 -8.90 4.54
C ARG A 89 -7.78 -7.66 3.67
N ARG A 90 -8.96 -7.52 3.09
CA ARG A 90 -9.45 -6.29 2.47
C ARG A 90 -10.80 -5.92 3.08
N ASP A 91 -10.94 -4.67 3.51
CA ASP A 91 -12.17 -4.13 4.10
C ASP A 91 -12.68 -5.01 5.27
N GLY A 92 -11.74 -5.53 6.08
CA GLY A 92 -12.01 -6.40 7.23
C GLY A 92 -12.27 -7.88 6.93
N HIS A 93 -12.35 -8.28 5.66
CA HIS A 93 -12.64 -9.65 5.22
C HIS A 93 -11.40 -10.33 4.64
N GLU A 94 -11.31 -11.66 4.70
CA GLU A 94 -10.24 -12.39 4.02
C GLU A 94 -10.25 -12.11 2.52
N GLU A 95 -9.07 -11.93 1.94
CA GLU A 95 -8.90 -11.57 0.53
C GLU A 95 -8.02 -12.61 -0.18
N LYS A 96 -8.32 -12.88 -1.46
CA LYS A 96 -7.52 -13.79 -2.28
C LYS A 96 -6.10 -13.22 -2.42
N HIS A 97 -5.10 -14.08 -2.36
CA HIS A 97 -3.72 -13.66 -2.41
C HIS A 97 -2.82 -14.81 -2.88
N TRP A 98 -1.65 -14.46 -3.38
CA TRP A 98 -0.58 -15.41 -3.69
C TRP A 98 0.77 -14.71 -3.59
N THR A 99 1.83 -15.50 -3.50
CA THR A 99 3.21 -15.01 -3.40
C THR A 99 4.06 -15.51 -4.55
N GLU A 100 4.94 -14.66 -5.05
CA GLU A 100 5.97 -15.01 -6.02
C GLU A 100 7.34 -14.62 -5.47
N GLU A 101 8.35 -15.45 -5.70
CA GLU A 101 9.73 -15.08 -5.43
C GLU A 101 10.23 -14.12 -6.52
N PHE A 102 11.00 -13.11 -6.12
CA PHE A 102 11.71 -12.21 -7.03
C PHE A 102 13.14 -11.95 -6.50
N PRO A 103 14.05 -11.36 -7.29
CA PRO A 103 15.47 -11.29 -6.94
C PRO A 103 15.80 -10.71 -5.55
N ARG A 104 14.96 -9.81 -5.01
CA ARG A 104 15.16 -9.17 -3.69
C ARG A 104 14.25 -9.71 -2.59
N GLY A 105 13.39 -10.69 -2.86
CA GLY A 105 12.57 -11.32 -1.82
C GLY A 105 11.27 -11.90 -2.33
N VAL A 106 10.16 -11.56 -1.65
CA VAL A 106 8.83 -12.08 -1.96
C VAL A 106 7.92 -10.95 -2.41
N ARG A 107 7.22 -11.15 -3.51
CA ARG A 107 6.10 -10.29 -3.93
C ARG A 107 4.79 -10.95 -3.52
N LEU A 108 4.02 -10.26 -2.69
CA LEU A 108 2.67 -10.64 -2.28
C LEU A 108 1.65 -9.90 -3.14
N TYR A 109 0.84 -10.63 -3.90
CA TYR A 109 -0.31 -10.08 -4.61
C TYR A 109 -1.56 -10.28 -3.76
N ILE A 110 -2.41 -9.26 -3.70
CA ILE A 110 -3.62 -9.24 -2.87
C ILE A 110 -4.78 -8.77 -3.75
N GLY A 111 -5.74 -9.65 -3.98
CA GLY A 111 -6.89 -9.45 -4.86
C GLY A 111 -7.17 -10.68 -5.73
N ASP A 112 -8.15 -10.53 -6.63
CA ASP A 112 -8.58 -11.58 -7.54
C ASP A 112 -8.45 -11.10 -8.98
N GLU A 113 -7.55 -11.71 -9.75
CA GLU A 113 -7.32 -11.37 -11.16
C GLU A 113 -8.57 -11.51 -12.03
N ASP A 114 -9.52 -12.36 -11.62
CA ASP A 114 -10.78 -12.60 -12.33
C ASP A 114 -11.89 -11.60 -11.95
N ARG A 115 -11.66 -10.71 -10.96
CA ARG A 115 -12.68 -9.77 -10.47
C ARG A 115 -12.17 -8.33 -10.48
N SER A 116 -13.02 -7.42 -10.93
CA SER A 116 -12.74 -6.00 -10.79
C SER A 116 -12.91 -5.56 -9.34
N LEU A 117 -11.91 -4.85 -8.82
CA LEU A 117 -12.00 -4.12 -7.57
C LEU A 117 -13.01 -2.98 -7.73
N PRO A 118 -13.97 -2.81 -6.80
CA PRO A 118 -14.87 -1.67 -6.81
C PRO A 118 -14.11 -0.33 -6.83
N ARG A 119 -14.74 0.72 -7.33
CA ARG A 119 -14.17 2.07 -7.21
C ARG A 119 -14.37 2.61 -5.80
N GLY A 120 -13.39 3.35 -5.30
CA GLY A 120 -13.43 3.95 -3.97
C GLY A 120 -12.23 3.56 -3.11
N ASP A 121 -12.34 3.84 -1.82
CA ASP A 121 -11.30 3.51 -0.85
C ASP A 121 -11.40 2.05 -0.39
N HIS A 122 -10.24 1.40 -0.27
CA HIS A 122 -10.10 0.03 0.22
C HIS A 122 -9.00 -0.04 1.26
N ASP A 123 -9.29 -0.66 2.40
CA ASP A 123 -8.33 -0.94 3.47
C ASP A 123 -7.77 -2.35 3.30
N TYR A 124 -6.47 -2.45 3.07
CA TYR A 124 -5.76 -3.72 3.04
C TYR A 124 -4.94 -3.88 4.32
N GLN A 125 -5.09 -5.03 4.97
CA GLN A 125 -4.25 -5.43 6.09
C GLN A 125 -3.56 -6.76 5.80
N MET A 126 -2.26 -6.81 6.07
CA MET A 126 -1.46 -8.02 5.91
C MET A 126 -0.56 -8.20 7.12
N VAL A 127 -0.56 -9.42 7.65
CA VAL A 127 0.28 -9.81 8.78
C VAL A 127 1.23 -10.87 8.28
N TYR A 128 2.53 -10.66 8.49
CA TYR A 128 3.58 -11.58 8.09
C TYR A 128 4.73 -11.58 9.09
N GLN A 129 5.52 -12.64 9.04
CA GLN A 129 6.69 -12.85 9.88
C GLN A 129 7.93 -12.94 9.02
N ILE A 130 9.03 -12.34 9.50
CA ILE A 130 10.36 -12.46 8.94
C ILE A 130 11.32 -12.85 10.04
N LYS A 131 12.09 -13.92 9.83
CA LYS A 131 13.19 -14.32 10.71
C LYS A 131 14.53 -14.12 10.00
N GLY A 132 15.47 -13.46 10.69
CA GLY A 132 16.78 -13.13 10.14
C GLY A 132 16.93 -11.67 9.66
N ALA A 133 15.84 -10.90 9.70
CA ALA A 133 15.82 -9.47 9.35
C ALA A 133 16.60 -8.58 10.33
N ILE A 134 16.60 -8.95 11.62
CA ILE A 134 17.40 -8.26 12.64
C ILE A 134 18.69 -9.05 12.84
N ARG A 135 19.83 -8.35 12.75
CA ARG A 135 21.15 -8.91 12.98
C ARG A 135 21.86 -8.10 14.04
N GLU A 136 22.43 -8.77 15.03
CA GLU A 136 23.38 -8.16 15.95
C GLU A 136 24.66 -7.85 15.18
N THR A 137 24.98 -6.56 15.04
CA THR A 137 26.25 -6.13 14.46
C THR A 137 27.33 -6.32 15.53
N VAL A 138 28.25 -7.26 15.31
CA VAL A 138 29.50 -7.29 16.07
C VAL A 138 30.38 -6.18 15.48
N ASP A 139 30.66 -5.17 16.29
CA ASP A 139 31.43 -3.95 15.98
C ASP A 139 30.80 -3.03 14.92
N GLY A 140 30.04 -2.01 15.39
CA GLY A 140 30.03 -0.61 14.92
C GLY A 140 30.17 -0.24 13.44
N GLN A 141 29.99 -1.17 12.51
CA GLN A 141 30.14 -1.01 11.07
C GLN A 141 28.74 -1.09 10.49
N GLU A 142 28.14 0.09 10.26
CA GLU A 142 26.95 0.18 9.43
C GLU A 142 27.29 -0.39 8.05
N CYS A 143 26.56 -1.42 7.61
CA CYS A 143 26.65 -1.90 6.23
C CYS A 143 25.92 -0.86 5.35
N LEU A 144 26.68 0.00 4.68
CA LEU A 144 26.23 0.83 3.55
C LEU A 144 26.22 0.03 2.26
#